data_AF-A0A920N8F5-F1
#
_entry.id   AF-A0A920N8F5-F1
#
_cell.length_a   1.000
_cell.length_b   1.000
_cell.length_c   1.000
_cell.angle_alpha   90.00
_cell.angle_beta   90.00
_cell.angle_gamma   90.00
#
_symmetry.space_group_name_H-M   'P 1'
#
loop_
_entity.id
_entity.type
_entity.pdbx_description
1 polymer ?
#
loop_
_entity_poly.entity_id
_entity_poly.type
_entity_poly.pdbx_seq_one_letter_code
_entity_poly.pdbx_strand_id
1 'polypeptide(L)' 'MLRLAEHETVNDPVIIYLNRLSDLLFVVARSANDDGRDDVLWVPGGQPE' A
#
# COMPACT_ATOMS: atom_id res chain seq x y z
N MET A 1 6.87 -9.70 -6.75
CA MET A 1 8.16 -9.12 -7.17
C MET A 1 9.34 -9.66 -6.40
N LEU A 2 9.44 -9.46 -5.08
CA LEU A 2 10.62 -9.91 -4.32
C LEU A 2 10.88 -11.42 -4.47
N ARG A 3 9.84 -12.24 -4.35
CA ARG A 3 9.91 -13.69 -4.56
C ARG A 3 10.31 -14.11 -5.98
N LEU A 4 10.05 -13.29 -6.99
CA LEU A 4 10.49 -13.55 -8.36
C LEU A 4 11.96 -13.16 -8.53
N ALA A 5 12.36 -12.03 -7.93
CA ALA A 5 13.74 -11.54 -7.94
C ALA A 5 14.71 -12.47 -7.19
N GLU A 6 14.23 -13.33 -6.29
CA GLU A 6 15.01 -14.38 -5.63
C GLU A 6 15.46 -15.49 -6.59
N HIS A 7 14.73 -15.71 -7.69
CA HIS A 7 14.96 -16.82 -8.61
C HIS A 7 15.34 -16.37 -10.03
N GLU A 8 15.00 -15.14 -10.42
CA GLU A 8 15.21 -14.60 -11.75
C GLU A 8 15.72 -13.17 -11.70
N THR A 9 16.45 -12.74 -12.73
CA THR A 9 16.84 -11.34 -12.87
C THR A 9 15.61 -10.50 -13.18
N VAL A 10 15.27 -9.61 -12.25
CA VAL A 10 14.19 -8.62 -12.41
C VAL A 10 14.81 -7.24 -12.58
N ASN A 11 14.15 -6.37 -13.35
CA ASN A 11 14.59 -5.00 -13.55
C ASN A 11 14.38 -4.16 -12.27
N ASP A 12 15.46 -3.66 -11.67
CA ASP A 12 15.46 -2.91 -10.41
C ASP A 12 14.43 -1.75 -10.35
N PRO A 13 14.32 -0.90 -11.40
CA PRO A 13 13.26 0.10 -11.54
C PRO A 13 11.83 -0.40 -11.25
N VAL A 14 11.50 -1.65 -11.59
CA VAL A 14 10.16 -2.21 -11.38
C VAL A 14 9.88 -2.43 -9.89
N ILE A 15 10.89 -2.87 -9.14
CA ILE A 15 10.80 -3.06 -7.69
C ILE A 15 10.60 -1.71 -7.00
N ILE A 16 11.40 -0.70 -7.40
CA ILE A 16 11.28 0.67 -6.89
C ILE A 16 9.89 1.23 -7.22
N TYR A 17 9.43 1.09 -8.47
CA TYR A 17 8.14 1.59 -8.91
C TYR A 17 7.00 1.00 -8.08
N LEU A 18 6.97 -0.32 -7.89
CA LEU A 18 5.90 -0.97 -7.14
C LEU A 18 5.91 -0.61 -5.66
N ASN A 19 7.09 -0.36 -5.08
CA ASN A 19 7.20 0.15 -3.72
C ASN A 19 6.67 1.59 -3.59
N ARG A 20 6.83 2.44 -4.61
CA ARG A 20 6.23 3.80 -4.62
C ARG A 20 4.75 3.79 -4.98
N LEU A 21 4.33 2.83 -5.80
CA LEU A 21 2.93 2.69 -6.19
C LEU A 21 2.05 2.38 -4.97
N SER A 22 2.53 1.60 -3.99
CA SER A 22 1.75 1.38 -2.76
C SER A 22 1.51 2.67 -1.98
N ASP A 23 2.52 3.55 -1.91
CA ASP A 23 2.39 4.85 -1.23
C ASP A 23 1.38 5.75 -1.98
N LEU A 24 1.45 5.77 -3.32
CA LEU A 24 0.51 6.52 -4.16
C LEU A 24 -0.92 6.00 -3.99
N LEU A 25 -1.12 4.68 -4.01
CA LEU A 25 -2.45 4.08 -3.84
C LEU A 25 -3.03 4.41 -2.47
N PHE A 26 -2.21 4.47 -1.42
CA PHE A 26 -2.65 4.91 -0.10
C PHE A 26 -3.12 6.39 -0.12
N VAL A 27 -2.35 7.30 -0.73
CA VAL A 27 -2.74 8.71 -0.85
C VAL A 27 -4.03 8.89 -1.65
N VAL A 28 -4.14 8.20 -2.79
CA VAL A 28 -5.32 8.28 -3.65
C VAL A 28 -6.55 7.71 -2.95
N ALA A 29 -6.42 6.60 -2.23
CA ALA A 29 -7.53 6.02 -1.47
C ALA A 29 -8.08 7.00 -0.43
N ARG A 30 -7.21 7.69 0.31
CA ARG A 30 -7.64 8.70 1.30
C ARG A 30 -8.32 9.89 0.63
N SER A 31 -7.75 10.41 -0.45
CA SER A 31 -8.39 11.51 -1.21
C SER A 31 -9.77 11.11 -1.73
N ALA A 32 -9.93 9.87 -2.22
CA ALA A 32 -11.21 9.35 -2.68
C ALA A 32 -12.22 9.13 -1.53
N ASN A 33 -11.74 8.95 -0.30
CA ASN A 33 -12.55 8.67 0.89
C ASN A 33 -12.85 9.95 1.69
N ASP A 34 -13.40 10.94 0.98
CA ASP A 34 -13.74 12.25 1.51
C ASP A 34 -12.54 13.00 2.13
N ASP A 35 -11.42 13.01 1.41
CA ASP A 35 -10.11 13.51 1.90
C ASP A 35 -9.68 12.88 3.24
N GLY A 36 -10.07 11.62 3.45
CA GLY A 36 -9.74 10.81 4.62
C GLY A 36 -10.67 11.02 5.81
N ARG A 37 -11.77 11.76 5.66
CA ARG A 37 -12.78 11.92 6.73
C ARG A 37 -13.54 10.63 7.00
N ASP A 38 -13.72 9.80 5.98
CA ASP A 38 -14.41 8.52 6.07
C ASP A 38 -13.45 7.33 6.22
N ASP A 39 -12.18 7.58 6.57
CA ASP A 39 -11.17 6.53 6.75
C ASP A 39 -11.52 5.61 7.94
N VAL A 40 -11.37 4.30 7.72
CA VAL A 40 -11.51 3.31 8.80
C VAL A 40 -10.33 3.45 9.76
N LEU A 41 -10.59 4.00 10.94
CA LEU A 41 -9.58 4.16 11.97
C LEU A 41 -9.21 2.81 12.59
N TRP A 42 -7.91 2.61 12.81
CA TRP A 42 -7.42 1.47 13.55
C TRP A 42 -7.86 1.55 15.02
N VAL A 43 -8.44 0.46 15.54
CA VAL A 43 -8.82 0.33 16.95
C VAL A 43 -7.77 -0.54 17.66
N PRO A 44 -7.08 0.00 18.68
CA PRO A 44 -6.16 -0.79 19.50
C PRO A 44 -6.91 -1.95 20.17
N GLY A 45 -6.50 -3.19 19.89
CA GLY A 45 -7.08 -4.40 20.48
C GLY A 45 -8.24 -5.04 19.69
N GLY A 46 -8.64 -4.48 18.54
CA GLY A 46 -9.76 -4.99 17.73
C GLY A 46 -11.11 -4.35 18.07
N GLN A 47 -12.17 -4.69 17.32
CA GLN A 47 -13.52 -4.21 17.64
C GLN A 47 -14.07 -4.95 18.87
N PRO A 48 -14.69 -4.25 19.83
CA PRO A 48 -15.44 -4.93 20.89
C PRO A 48 -16.61 -5.69 20.26
N GLU A 49 -16.85 -6.92 20.73
CA GLU A 49 -18.00 -7.77 20.33
C GLU A 49 -19.34 -7.07 20.58
#